data_AF-A0A1V9HBC6-F1
#
_entry.id   AF-A0A1V9HBC6-F1
#
_cell.length_a   1.000
_cell.length_b   1.000
_cell.length_c   1.000
_cell.angle_alpha   90.00
_cell.angle_beta   90.00
_cell.angle_gamma   90.00
#
_symmetry.space_group_name_H-M   'P 1'
#
loop_
_entity.id
_entity.type
_entity.pdbx_description
1 polymer ?
#
loop_
_entity_poly.entity_id
_entity_poly.type
_entity_poly.pdbx_seq_one_letter_code
_entity_poly.pdbx_strand_id
1 'polypeptide(L)' 'MKIGDSVLLESGQTPGTIELIVVTQSEMQSIGVEESGVMLLAEPFGRVYMPEWSLQREPLQFVSHGP' A
#
# COMPACT_ATOMS: atom_id res chain seq x y z
N MET A 1 -8.77 -4.07 4.21
CA MET A 1 -7.66 -3.92 3.26
C MET A 1 -7.62 -5.13 2.36
N LYS A 2 -7.92 -4.95 1.09
CA LYS A 2 -7.76 -5.95 0.03
C LYS A 2 -7.18 -5.30 -1.22
N ILE A 3 -6.64 -6.12 -2.10
CA ILE A 3 -6.22 -5.68 -3.43
C ILE A 3 -7.41 -5.03 -4.15
N GLY A 4 -7.16 -3.88 -4.77
CA GLY A 4 -8.16 -3.05 -5.44
C GLY A 4 -8.84 -2.00 -4.55
N ASP A 5 -8.60 -1.98 -3.24
CA ASP A 5 -9.13 -0.91 -2.38
C ASP A 5 -8.44 0.43 -2.71
N SER A 6 -9.24 1.49 -2.83
CA SER A 6 -8.77 2.88 -2.89
C SER A 6 -8.36 3.37 -1.51
N VAL A 7 -7.15 3.90 -1.42
CA VAL A 7 -6.55 4.44 -0.20
C VAL A 7 -5.98 5.82 -0.44
N LEU A 8 -5.74 6.58 0.63
CA LEU A 8 -4.99 7.82 0.60
C LEU A 8 -3.65 7.61 1.35
N LEU A 9 -2.58 8.04 0.70
CA LEU A 9 -1.21 8.13 1.21
C LEU A 9 -0.91 9.58 1.62
N GLU A 10 0.30 9.82 2.16
CA GLU A 10 0.82 11.17 2.49
C GLU A 10 -0.20 11.97 3.31
N SER A 11 -0.65 11.37 4.40
CA SER A 11 -1.58 11.96 5.37
C SER A 11 -2.93 12.35 4.75
N GLY A 12 -3.37 11.63 3.72
CA GLY A 12 -4.67 11.83 3.08
C GLY A 12 -4.62 12.63 1.78
N GLN A 13 -3.44 12.99 1.29
CA GLN A 13 -3.30 13.90 0.14
C GLN A 13 -3.23 13.18 -1.20
N THR A 14 -2.65 11.98 -1.22
CA THR A 14 -2.34 11.30 -2.47
C THR A 14 -3.21 10.04 -2.61
N PRO A 15 -4.12 9.98 -3.61
CA PRO A 15 -4.90 8.77 -3.85
C PRO A 15 -4.03 7.66 -4.45
N GLY A 16 -4.27 6.44 -3.99
CA GLY A 16 -3.66 5.23 -4.54
C GLY A 16 -4.61 4.04 -4.47
N THR A 17 -4.25 2.98 -5.18
CA THR A 17 -4.96 1.71 -5.18
C THR A 17 -4.04 0.61 -4.71
N ILE A 18 -4.53 -0.29 -3.86
CA ILE A 18 -3.77 -1.45 -3.42
C ILE A 18 -3.56 -2.42 -4.59
N GLU A 19 -2.32 -2.57 -5.04
CA GLU A 19 -1.95 -3.51 -6.11
C GLU A 19 -1.55 -4.87 -5.54
N LEU A 20 -0.85 -4.89 -4.40
CA LEU A 20 -0.31 -6.11 -3.81
C LEU A 20 -0.18 -5.97 -2.28
N ILE A 21 -0.44 -7.06 -1.55
CA ILE A 21 -0.22 -7.16 -0.11
C ILE A 21 0.82 -8.25 0.11
N VAL A 22 1.92 -7.92 0.78
CA VAL A 22 3.09 -8.79 0.94
C VAL A 22 3.21 -9.17 2.40
N VAL A 23 3.03 -10.46 2.68
CA VAL A 23 2.99 -10.98 4.06
C VAL A 23 3.96 -12.14 4.25
N THR A 24 4.16 -12.94 3.19
CA THR A 24 5.00 -14.14 3.25
C THR A 24 6.43 -13.87 2.81
N GLN A 25 7.37 -14.67 3.31
CA GLN A 25 8.77 -14.61 2.88
C GLN A 25 8.94 -14.89 1.38
N SER A 26 8.11 -15.76 0.80
CA SER A 26 8.13 -16.03 -0.64
C SER A 26 7.71 -14.81 -1.46
N GLU A 27 6.68 -14.08 -1.03
CA GLU A 27 6.25 -12.84 -1.70
C GLU A 27 7.33 -11.78 -1.59
N MET A 28 7.92 -11.61 -0.40
CA MET A 28 9.03 -10.68 -0.18
C MET A 28 10.21 -10.96 -1.12
N GLN A 29 10.63 -12.21 -1.23
CA GLN A 29 11.69 -12.63 -2.15
C GLN A 29 11.32 -12.39 -3.62
N SER A 30 10.05 -12.61 -3.99
CA SER A 30 9.60 -12.46 -5.38
C SER A 30 9.66 -11.02 -5.89
N ILE A 31 9.53 -10.03 -5.00
CA ILE A 31 9.59 -8.60 -5.34
C ILE A 31 10.87 -7.92 -4.86
N GLY A 32 11.78 -8.66 -4.20
CA GLY A 32 13.07 -8.15 -3.75
C GLY A 32 12.99 -7.20 -2.56
N VAL A 33 12.07 -7.42 -1.61
CA VAL A 33 11.95 -6.64 -0.37
C VAL A 33 12.30 -7.50 0.85
N GLU A 34 12.67 -6.85 1.95
CA GLU A 34 13.11 -7.52 3.18
C GLU A 34 12.03 -7.60 4.27
N GLU A 35 10.94 -6.84 4.13
CA GLU A 35 9.88 -6.70 5.14
C GLU A 35 8.50 -6.73 4.49
N SER A 36 7.49 -7.18 5.25
CA SER A 36 6.07 -7.12 4.91
C SER A 36 5.60 -5.69 4.62
N GLY A 37 4.53 -5.57 3.85
CA GLY A 37 4.05 -4.27 3.42
C GLY A 37 3.01 -4.35 2.32
N VAL A 38 2.81 -3.20 1.66
CA VAL A 38 1.78 -3.01 0.64
C VAL A 38 2.38 -2.31 -0.56
N MET A 39 2.12 -2.84 -1.76
CA MET A 39 2.38 -2.15 -3.02
C MET A 39 1.13 -1.39 -3.44
N LEU A 40 1.31 -0.10 -3.72
CA LEU A 40 0.26 0.81 -4.13
C LEU A 40 0.54 1.34 -5.53
N LEU A 41 -0.49 1.51 -6.34
CA LEU A 41 -0.41 2.30 -7.57
C LEU A 41 -1.01 3.69 -7.29
N ALA A 42 -0.18 4.73 -7.36
CA ALA A 42 -0.58 6.10 -7.07
C ALA A 42 0.00 7.06 -8.12
N GLU A 43 -0.83 7.90 -8.73
CA GLU A 43 -0.33 8.94 -9.63
C GLU A 43 0.13 10.17 -8.84
N PRO A 44 1.19 10.88 -9.28
CA PRO A 44 2.04 10.63 -10.45
C PRO A 44 3.20 9.64 -10.21
N PHE A 45 3.27 9.03 -9.03
CA PHE A 45 4.42 8.27 -8.56
C PHE A 45 4.58 6.86 -9.19
N GLY A 46 3.50 6.28 -9.69
CA GLY A 46 3.47 4.90 -10.17
C GLY A 46 3.37 3.91 -9.02
N ARG A 47 4.22 2.87 -9.03
CA ARG A 47 4.24 1.84 -7.98
C ARG A 47 5.04 2.29 -6.77
N VAL A 48 4.40 2.29 -5.60
CA VAL A 48 4.98 2.71 -4.32
C VAL A 48 4.88 1.54 -3.33
N TYR A 49 6.02 1.09 -2.82
CA TYR A 49 6.06 0.08 -1.77
C TYR A 49 6.10 0.75 -0.39
N MET A 50 5.12 0.41 0.43
CA MET A 50 4.96 0.87 1.81
C MET A 50 5.29 -0.29 2.76
N PRO A 51 6.48 -0.31 3.40
CA PRO A 51 6.81 -1.33 4.38
C PRO A 51 5.99 -1.16 5.67
N GLU A 52 5.85 -2.24 6.43
CA GLU A 52 5.02 -2.29 7.64
C GLU A 52 5.41 -1.21 8.66
N TRP A 53 6.70 -1.00 8.93
CA TRP A 53 7.14 0.09 9.83
C TRP A 53 6.65 1.48 9.39
N SER A 54 6.55 1.72 8.09
CA SER A 54 6.06 3.00 7.55
C SER A 54 4.56 3.13 7.75
N LEU A 55 3.82 2.03 7.53
CA LEU A 55 2.38 1.96 7.75
C LEU A 55 1.98 2.14 9.22
N GLN A 56 2.85 1.75 10.16
CA GLN A 56 2.63 2.01 11.59
C GLN A 56 2.75 3.49 11.95
N ARG A 57 3.59 4.25 11.23
CA ARG A 57 3.77 5.70 11.44
C ARG A 57 2.75 6.52 10.67
N GLU A 58 2.44 6.09 9.46
CA GLU A 58 1.52 6.74 8.55
C GLU A 58 0.54 5.71 7.98
N PRO A 59 -0.56 5.42 8.71
CA PRO A 59 -1.55 4.46 8.28
C PRO A 59 -2.27 4.90 7.00
N LEU A 60 -2.51 3.96 6.10
CA LEU A 60 -3.34 4.20 4.92
C LEU A 60 -4.76 4.54 5.34
N GLN A 61 -5.32 5.60 4.76
CA GLN A 61 -6.71 5.99 4.99
C GLN A 61 -7.59 5.41 3.87
N PHE A 62 -8.61 4.65 4.22
CA PHE A 62 -9.53 4.08 3.22
C PHE A 62 -10.47 5.14 2.70
N VAL A 63 -10.61 5.21 1.36
CA VAL A 63 -11.68 6.00 0.75
C VAL A 63 -12.94 5.14 0.79
N SER A 64 -13.81 5.40 1.78
CA SER A 64 -15.11 4.75 1.83
C SER A 64 -15.98 5.32 0.71
N HIS A 65 -16.20 4.54 -0.34
CA HIS A 65 -17.32 4.80 -1.23
C HIS A 65 -18.59 4.47 -0.44
N GLY A 66 -19.35 5.50 -0.08
CA GLY A 66 -20.68 5.34 0.53
C GLY A 66 -21.61 4.47 -0.34
N PRO A 67 -22.70 3.95 0.25
CA PRO A 67 -23.63 3.02 -0.42
C PRO A 67 -24.28 3.62 -1.68
#